data_AF-A0A9E4B1B0-F1
#
_entry.id   AF-A0A9E4B1B0-F1
#
_cell.length_a   1.000
_cell.length_b   1.000
_cell.length_c   1.000
_cell.angle_alpha   90.00
_cell.angle_beta   90.00
_cell.angle_gamma   90.00
#
_symmetry.space_group_name_H-M   'P 1'
#
loop_
_entity.id
_entity.type
_entity.pdbx_description
1 polymer ?
#
loop_
_entity_poly.entity_id
_entity_poly.type
_entity_poly.pdbx_seq_one_letter_code
_entity_poly.pdbx_strand_id
1 'polypeptide(L)'
;MPISTLISLIPETDVTLRPTMGHHAHAAFLAILRESNPNLAATLHAQSAQKPFTVSPLIAKGTRYGDQLHIQAGTECRLRFTFLNDELFQHFGKAFLTL
;
A
#
# COMPACT_ATOMS: atom_id res chain seq x y z
N MET A 1 12.78 5.11 14.98
CA MET A 1 13.36 5.56 13.69
C MET A 1 12.38 5.18 12.61
N PRO A 2 12.05 6.01 11.61
CA PRO A 2 11.05 5.62 10.63
C PRO A 2 11.51 4.38 9.85
N ILE A 3 10.65 3.37 9.79
CA ILE A 3 10.91 2.15 9.01
C ILE A 3 10.24 2.35 7.65
N SER A 4 10.95 2.11 6.55
CA SER A 4 10.40 2.20 5.21
C SER A 4 10.52 0.84 4.52
N THR A 5 9.40 0.28 4.09
CA THR A 5 9.32 -1.01 3.41
C THR A 5 8.87 -0.80 1.97
N LEU A 6 9.55 -1.45 1.04
CA LEU A 6 9.18 -1.51 -0.38
C LEU A 6 8.58 -2.88 -0.67
N ILE A 7 7.39 -2.90 -1.25
CA ILE A 7 6.72 -4.11 -1.72
C ILE A 7 6.84 -4.13 -3.24
N SER A 8 7.47 -5.17 -3.78
CA SER A 8 7.44 -5.49 -5.21
C SER A 8 6.25 -6.38 -5.50
N LEU A 9 5.46 -6.01 -6.50
CA LEU A 9 4.26 -6.70 -6.94
C LEU A 9 4.41 -7.00 -8.44
N ILE A 10 3.88 -8.14 -8.86
CA ILE A 10 3.83 -8.53 -10.27
C ILE A 10 2.38 -8.88 -10.59
N PRO A 11 1.71 -8.15 -11.50
CA PRO A 11 0.35 -8.48 -11.87
C PRO A 11 0.32 -9.78 -12.67
N GLU A 12 -0.59 -10.69 -12.29
CA GLU A 12 -0.79 -11.99 -12.96
C GLU A 12 -1.51 -11.83 -14.31
N THR A 13 -2.29 -10.77 -14.45
CA THR A 13 -3.02 -10.41 -15.67
C THR A 13 -2.84 -8.93 -15.98
N ASP A 14 -3.07 -8.54 -17.23
CA ASP A 14 -3.10 -7.13 -17.61
C ASP A 14 -4.11 -6.36 -16.72
N VAL A 15 -3.69 -5.20 -16.23
CA VAL A 15 -4.51 -4.37 -15.33
C VAL A 15 -4.54 -2.93 -15.81
N THR A 16 -5.71 -2.32 -15.71
CA THR A 16 -5.90 -0.91 -16.04
C THR A 16 -6.39 -0.17 -14.80
N LEU A 17 -5.64 0.84 -14.37
CA LEU A 17 -5.88 1.60 -13.15
C LEU A 17 -5.85 3.10 -13.48
N ARG A 18 -6.58 3.94 -12.76
CA ARG A 18 -6.42 5.39 -12.92
C ARG A 18 -5.04 5.83 -12.39
N PRO A 19 -4.36 6.85 -12.97
CA PRO A 19 -3.16 7.43 -12.41
C PRO A 19 -3.40 7.97 -11.00
N THR A 20 -2.41 7.83 -10.11
CA THR A 20 -2.45 8.27 -8.70
C THR A 20 -3.49 7.54 -7.83
N MET A 21 -3.29 6.24 -7.66
CA MET A 21 -4.07 5.37 -6.77
C MET A 21 -3.67 5.48 -5.29
N GLY A 22 -3.43 6.71 -4.80
CA GLY A 22 -3.06 6.95 -3.41
C GLY A 22 -4.10 6.40 -2.42
N HIS A 23 -5.39 6.60 -2.71
CA HIS A 23 -6.48 6.06 -1.89
C HIS A 23 -6.56 4.53 -1.91
N HIS A 24 -6.30 3.88 -3.06
CA HIS A 24 -6.27 2.41 -3.10
C HIS A 24 -5.04 1.84 -2.41
N ALA A 25 -3.87 2.47 -2.56
CA ALA A 25 -2.66 2.07 -1.85
C ALA A 25 -2.85 2.21 -0.33
N HIS A 26 -3.51 3.30 0.10
CA HIS A 26 -3.89 3.50 1.50
C HIS A 26 -4.92 2.47 1.97
N ALA A 27 -5.92 2.13 1.15
CA ALA A 27 -6.90 1.10 1.48
C ALA A 27 -6.25 -0.29 1.58
N ALA A 28 -5.32 -0.63 0.67
CA ALA A 28 -4.56 -1.87 0.71
C ALA A 28 -3.70 -1.96 1.99
N PHE A 29 -3.05 -0.86 2.39
CA PHE A 29 -2.31 -0.80 3.65
C PHE A 29 -3.20 -1.10 4.87
N LEU A 30 -4.36 -0.45 4.97
CA LEU A 30 -5.30 -0.71 6.06
C LEU A 30 -5.88 -2.13 6.03
N ALA A 31 -6.11 -2.67 4.82
CA ALA A 31 -6.57 -4.05 4.66
C ALA A 31 -5.53 -5.04 5.18
N ILE A 32 -4.24 -4.84 4.91
CA ILE A 32 -3.16 -5.66 5.47
C ILE A 32 -3.15 -5.57 6.99
N LEU A 33 -3.19 -4.37 7.58
CA LEU A 33 -3.20 -4.22 9.04
C LEU A 33 -4.39 -4.89 9.71
N ARG A 34 -5.54 -4.91 9.03
CA ARG A 34 -6.75 -5.55 9.54
C ARG A 34 -6.56 -7.06 9.77
N GLU A 35 -5.68 -7.72 9.01
CA GLU A 35 -5.39 -9.15 9.18
C GLU A 35 -4.73 -9.46 10.53
N SER A 36 -3.95 -8.52 11.11
CA SER A 36 -3.33 -8.71 12.42
C SER A 36 -4.01 -7.97 13.57
N ASN A 37 -4.65 -6.82 13.30
CA ASN A 37 -5.35 -6.03 14.30
C ASN A 37 -6.48 -5.19 13.68
N PRO A 38 -7.72 -5.73 13.63
CA PRO A 38 -8.88 -5.04 13.06
C PRO A 38 -9.21 -3.70 13.74
N ASN A 39 -9.05 -3.63 15.06
CA ASN A 39 -9.35 -2.43 15.83
C ASN A 39 -8.38 -1.30 15.48
N LEU A 40 -7.08 -1.59 15.39
CA LEU A 40 -6.08 -0.62 14.97
C LEU A 40 -6.36 -0.11 13.55
N ALA A 41 -6.67 -1.00 12.61
CA ALA A 41 -7.02 -0.60 11.25
C ALA A 41 -8.25 0.33 11.20
N ALA A 42 -9.29 0.03 11.98
CA ALA A 42 -10.49 0.86 12.09
C ALA A 42 -10.18 2.24 12.71
N THR A 43 -9.39 2.29 13.78
CA THR A 43 -8.93 3.54 14.41
C THR A 43 -8.15 4.39 13.42
N LEU A 44 -7.18 3.81 12.73
CA LEU A 44 -6.37 4.51 11.72
C LEU A 44 -7.20 4.97 10.52
N HIS A 45 -8.26 4.23 10.16
CA HIS A 45 -9.19 4.66 9.12
C HIS A 45 -9.98 5.90 9.55
N ALA A 46 -10.57 5.86 10.76
CA ALA A 46 -11.45 6.91 11.30
C ALA A 46 -10.71 8.19 11.73
N GLN A 47 -9.40 8.11 12.02
CA GLN A 47 -8.61 9.29 12.40
C GLN A 47 -8.54 10.33 11.26
N SER A 48 -9.03 11.54 11.56
CA SER A 48 -8.86 12.75 10.75
C SER A 48 -7.54 13.49 11.01
N ALA A 49 -6.83 13.11 12.07
CA ALA A 49 -5.51 13.63 12.43
C ALA A 49 -4.39 13.09 11.51
N GLN A 50 -3.18 13.62 11.68
CA GLN A 50 -1.98 13.11 11.00
C GLN A 50 -1.82 11.61 11.28
N LYS A 51 -1.81 10.81 10.21
CA LYS A 51 -1.64 9.37 10.31
C LYS A 51 -0.15 9.05 10.56
N PRO A 52 0.19 8.10 11.44
CA PRO A 52 1.58 7.76 11.77
C PRO A 52 2.25 6.88 10.69
N PHE A 53 1.88 7.09 9.43
CA PHE A 53 2.44 6.39 8.28
C PHE A 53 2.28 7.21 6.99
N THR A 54 3.08 6.88 5.98
CA THR A 54 2.89 7.37 4.61
C THR A 54 2.83 6.20 3.64
N VAL A 55 2.10 6.40 2.55
CA VAL A 55 1.93 5.42 1.48
C VAL A 55 2.28 6.09 0.16
N SER A 56 3.16 5.48 -0.63
CA SER A 56 3.38 5.95 -2.00
C SER A 56 2.23 5.52 -2.91
N PRO A 57 1.98 6.24 -4.02
CA PRO A 57 1.25 5.67 -5.14
C PRO A 57 1.92 4.37 -5.63
N LEU A 58 1.15 3.53 -6.34
CA LEU A 58 1.70 2.41 -7.11
C LEU A 58 2.60 2.95 -8.22
N ILE A 59 3.85 2.54 -8.24
CA ILE A 59 4.83 2.92 -9.25
C ILE A 59 5.08 1.72 -10.17
N ALA A 60 4.74 1.86 -11.44
CA ALA A 60 4.95 0.83 -12.45
C ALA A 60 5.26 1.48 -13.80
N LYS A 61 5.90 0.72 -14.70
CA LYS A 61 5.91 1.05 -16.11
C LYS A 61 4.54 0.68 -16.69
N GLY A 62 4.03 1.49 -17.60
CA GLY A 62 2.75 1.24 -18.23
C GLY A 62 2.45 2.25 -19.33
N THR A 63 1.45 1.93 -20.14
CA THR A 63 0.97 2.79 -21.22
C THR A 63 -0.18 3.64 -20.71
N ARG A 64 -0.11 4.95 -20.91
CA ARG A 64 -1.16 5.87 -20.48
C ARG A 64 -2.18 6.09 -21.59
N TYR A 65 -3.45 5.83 -21.29
CA TYR A 65 -4.58 6.12 -22.16
C TYR A 65 -5.50 7.10 -21.43
N GLY A 66 -5.34 8.39 -21.69
CA GLY A 66 -6.07 9.43 -20.98
C GLY A 66 -5.82 9.42 -19.46
N ASP A 67 -6.89 9.22 -18.69
CA ASP A 67 -6.87 9.09 -17.23
C ASP A 67 -6.70 7.64 -16.76
N GLN A 68 -6.16 6.76 -17.60
CA GLN A 68 -5.87 5.37 -17.26
C GLN A 68 -4.40 5.03 -17.53
N LEU A 69 -3.86 4.18 -16.68
CA LEU A 69 -2.56 3.54 -16.79
C LEU A 69 -2.81 2.04 -16.99
N HIS A 70 -2.41 1.54 -18.15
CA HIS A 70 -2.42 0.13 -18.47
C HIS A 70 -1.06 -0.48 -18.12
N ILE A 71 -1.07 -1.54 -17.31
CA ILE A 71 0.11 -2.27 -16.85
C ILE A 71 -0.04 -3.71 -17.33
N GLN A 72 0.94 -4.19 -18.10
CA GLN A 72 0.92 -5.56 -18.62
C GLN A 72 1.25 -6.57 -17.51
N ALA A 73 0.69 -7.78 -17.64
CA ALA A 73 1.07 -8.92 -16.81
C ALA A 73 2.60 -9.09 -16.77
N GLY A 74 3.14 -9.47 -15.62
CA GLY A 74 4.59 -9.64 -15.45
C GLY A 74 5.38 -8.34 -15.22
N THR A 75 4.74 -7.16 -15.30
CA THR A 75 5.44 -5.89 -15.08
C THR A 75 5.71 -5.63 -13.61
N GLU A 76 6.97 -5.36 -13.23
CA GLU A 76 7.29 -4.98 -11.86
C GLU A 76 6.58 -3.68 -11.46
N CYS A 77 5.82 -3.79 -10.36
CA CYS A 77 5.14 -2.70 -9.71
C CYS A 77 5.71 -2.53 -8.28
N ARG A 78 5.75 -1.30 -7.78
CA ARG A 78 6.32 -0.98 -6.46
C ARG A 78 5.36 -0.14 -5.64
N LEU A 79 5.23 -0.49 -4.36
CA LEU A 79 4.57 0.31 -3.33
C LEU A 79 5.51 0.50 -2.15
N ARG A 80 5.48 1.69 -1.55
CA ARG A 80 6.23 1.99 -0.34
C ARG A 80 5.28 2.31 0.80
N PHE A 81 5.50 1.67 1.94
CA PHE A 81 4.92 2.03 3.21
C PHE A 81 6.03 2.54 4.14
N THR A 82 5.83 3.72 4.73
CA THR A 82 6.74 4.25 5.74
C THR A 82 6.00 4.38 7.05
N PHE A 83 6.55 3.81 8.11
CA PHE A 83 5.98 3.77 9.45
C PHE A 83 6.68 4.82 10.31
N LEU A 84 5.90 5.66 10.98
CA LEU A 84 6.39 6.65 11.95
C LEU A 84 6.23 6.17 13.40
N ASN A 85 5.61 5.00 13.58
CA ASN A 85 5.41 4.31 14.85
C ASN A 85 5.87 2.85 14.70
N ASP A 86 6.71 2.37 15.61
CA ASP A 86 7.26 1.01 15.61
C ASP A 86 6.18 -0.07 15.83
N GLU A 87 5.15 0.20 16.64
CA GLU A 87 4.01 -0.71 16.87
C GLU A 87 3.26 -0.99 15.55
N LEU A 88 3.15 0.02 14.69
CA LEU A 88 2.49 -0.12 13.40
C LEU A 88 3.26 -1.04 12.46
N PHE A 89 4.60 -0.95 12.48
CA PHE A 89 5.46 -1.85 11.72
C PHE A 89 5.32 -3.30 12.21
N GLN A 90 5.22 -3.53 13.52
CA GLN A 90 5.03 -4.87 14.08
C GLN A 90 3.70 -5.50 13.62
N HIS A 91 2.60 -4.74 13.64
CA HIS A 91 1.32 -5.22 13.14
C HIS A 91 1.35 -5.52 11.63
N PHE A 92 2.01 -4.66 10.84
CA PHE A 92 2.21 -4.92 9.43
C PHE A 92 3.07 -6.17 9.19
N GLY A 93 4.18 -6.33 9.91
CA GLY A 93 5.09 -7.47 9.78
C GLY A 93 4.39 -8.81 10.05
N LYS A 94 3.57 -8.89 11.11
CA LYS A 94 2.76 -10.07 11.41
C LYS A 94 1.77 -10.42 10.31
N ALA A 95 1.13 -9.41 9.73
CA ALA A 95 0.13 -9.60 8.68
C ALA A 95 0.72 -9.96 7.32
N PHE A 96 1.84 -9.35 6.94
CA PHE A 96 2.34 -9.37 5.56
C PHE A 96 3.63 -10.17 5.38
N LEU A 97 4.53 -10.15 6.37
CA LEU A 97 5.84 -10.79 6.28
C LEU A 97 5.89 -12.14 7.00
N THR A 98 4.79 -12.56 7.66
CA THR A 98 4.76 -13.74 8.53
C THR A 98 5.87 -13.71 9.59
N LEU A 99 6.20 -12.50 10.08
CA LEU A 99 7.13 -12.28 11.18
C LEU A 99 6.45 -12.41 12.55
#